data_AF-A5TWR4-F1
#
_entry.id   AF-A5TWR4-F1
#
_cell.length_a   1.000
_cell.length_b   1.000
_cell.length_c   1.000
_cell.angle_alpha   90.00
_cell.angle_beta   90.00
_cell.angle_gamma   90.00
#
_symmetry.space_group_name_H-M   'P 1'
#
loop_
_entity.id
_entity.type
_entity.pdbx_description
1 polymer ?
#
loop_
_entity_poly.entity_id
_entity_poly.type
_entity_poly.pdbx_seq_one_letter_code
_entity_poly.pdbx_strand_id
1 'polypeptide(L)'
;MKLPNREPVINIAELHTIEHLGATFLRNHPTRKDEIIYFGPMGCRTGFYVILKGKLESKDIIELMKEMFDFISKFEGDIPGASAIECGNYLDQNLPMARYEAKKYLEETLNNIKEENLIYPK
;
A
#
# COMPACT_ATOMS: atom_id res chain seq x y z
N MET A 1 6.37 -3.31 -4.95
CA MET A 1 7.14 -2.14 -4.47
C MET A 1 8.53 -2.20 -5.09
N LYS A 2 9.31 -1.11 -5.01
CA LYS A 2 10.52 -0.95 -5.82
C LYS A 2 11.80 -1.12 -5.01
N LEU A 3 12.79 -1.78 -5.60
CA LEU A 3 14.15 -1.82 -5.09
C LEU A 3 14.77 -0.41 -5.13
N PRO A 4 15.30 0.11 -4.00
CA PRO A 4 15.89 1.44 -3.94
C PRO A 4 16.98 1.65 -4.98
N ASN A 5 16.80 2.66 -5.84
CA ASN A 5 17.73 3.05 -6.92
C ASN A 5 18.06 1.94 -7.94
N ARG A 6 17.22 0.91 -8.08
CA ARG A 6 17.44 -0.21 -9.02
C ARG A 6 16.25 -0.49 -9.93
N GLU A 7 15.07 -0.05 -9.56
CA GLU A 7 13.86 -0.12 -10.40
C GLU A 7 13.32 1.28 -10.67
N PRO A 8 12.59 1.46 -11.79
CA PRO A 8 11.77 2.66 -11.98
C PRO A 8 10.86 2.89 -10.78
N VAL A 9 10.75 4.14 -10.35
CA VAL A 9 9.84 4.53 -9.27
C VAL A 9 8.38 4.32 -9.67
N ILE A 10 7.49 4.34 -8.69
CA ILE A 10 6.04 4.39 -8.89
C ILE A 10 5.69 5.84 -9.29
N ASN A 11 4.92 6.07 -10.36
CA ASN A 11 4.49 7.44 -10.69
C ASN A 11 3.43 7.92 -9.70
N ILE A 12 3.21 9.23 -9.69
CA ILE A 12 2.42 9.89 -8.65
C ILE A 12 0.97 9.39 -8.68
N ALA A 13 0.35 9.31 -9.86
CA ALA A 13 -1.04 8.92 -10.01
C ALA A 13 -1.36 7.54 -9.40
N GLU A 14 -0.59 6.50 -9.73
CA GLU A 14 -0.82 5.16 -9.16
C GLU A 14 -0.40 5.06 -7.69
N LEU A 15 0.63 5.81 -7.27
CA LEU A 15 1.03 5.87 -5.87
C LEU A 15 -0.09 6.48 -5.01
N HIS A 16 -0.71 7.55 -5.51
CA HIS A 16 -1.83 8.24 -4.90
C HIS A 16 -3.10 7.38 -4.89
N THR A 17 -3.39 6.65 -5.97
CA THR A 17 -4.50 5.68 -5.95
C THR A 17 -4.29 4.57 -4.92
N ILE A 18 -3.06 4.04 -4.78
CA ILE A 18 -2.74 3.04 -3.75
C ILE A 18 -2.90 3.64 -2.34
N GLU A 19 -2.54 4.90 -2.12
CA GLU A 19 -2.79 5.60 -0.84
C GLU A 19 -4.28 5.59 -0.48
N HIS A 20 -5.14 6.03 -1.39
CA HIS A 20 -6.60 6.05 -1.18
C HIS A 20 -7.17 4.67 -0.85
N LEU A 21 -6.82 3.67 -1.65
CA LEU A 21 -7.34 2.31 -1.49
C LEU A 21 -6.77 1.62 -0.25
N GLY A 22 -5.47 1.74 -0.01
CA GLY A 22 -4.80 1.17 1.17
C GLY A 22 -5.33 1.78 2.47
N ALA A 23 -5.48 3.10 2.53
CA ALA A 23 -6.06 3.78 3.67
C ALA A 23 -7.52 3.37 3.91
N THR A 24 -8.31 3.23 2.85
CA THR A 24 -9.71 2.76 2.92
C THR A 24 -9.77 1.33 3.47
N PHE A 25 -8.96 0.43 2.93
CA PHE A 25 -8.90 -0.96 3.38
C PHE A 25 -8.50 -1.05 4.86
N LEU A 26 -7.38 -0.43 5.24
CA LEU A 26 -6.84 -0.52 6.59
C LEU A 26 -7.81 0.04 7.64
N ARG A 27 -8.40 1.21 7.40
CA ARG A 27 -9.32 1.84 8.36
C ARG A 27 -10.66 1.13 8.48
N ASN A 28 -11.02 0.29 7.52
CA ASN A 28 -12.24 -0.52 7.56
C ASN A 28 -11.96 -2.01 7.84
N HIS A 29 -10.71 -2.37 8.18
CA HIS A 29 -10.36 -3.76 8.45
C HIS A 29 -11.17 -4.32 9.62
N PRO A 30 -11.80 -5.50 9.51
CA PRO A 30 -12.77 -6.00 10.49
C PRO A 30 -12.18 -6.16 11.90
N THR A 31 -10.90 -6.51 12.00
CA THR A 31 -10.23 -6.84 13.27
C THR A 31 -9.03 -5.97 13.60
N ARG A 32 -8.55 -5.12 12.66
CA ARG A 32 -7.27 -4.39 12.81
C ARG A 32 -7.43 -2.87 12.73
N LYS A 33 -8.62 -2.36 12.40
CA LYS A 33 -8.89 -0.91 12.21
C LYS A 33 -8.44 -0.03 13.37
N ASP A 34 -8.59 -0.51 14.61
CA ASP A 34 -8.28 0.27 15.83
C ASP A 34 -6.76 0.38 16.08
N GLU A 35 -5.95 -0.38 15.35
CA GLU A 35 -4.48 -0.30 15.38
C GLU A 35 -3.93 0.70 14.37
N ILE A 36 -4.69 1.08 13.33
CA ILE A 36 -4.19 1.88 12.21
C ILE A 36 -4.01 3.34 12.60
N ILE A 37 -2.78 3.86 12.52
CA ILE A 37 -2.48 5.28 12.74
C ILE A 37 -2.34 5.99 11.39
N TYR A 38 -1.56 5.43 10.48
CA TYR A 38 -1.24 6.08 9.21
C TYR A 38 -0.88 5.07 8.12
N PHE A 39 -1.26 5.39 6.89
CA PHE A 39 -0.75 4.76 5.67
C PHE A 39 -0.55 5.86 4.64
N GLY A 40 0.61 5.92 4.02
CA GLY A 40 0.87 6.93 2.99
C GLY A 40 2.22 6.76 2.29
N PRO A 41 2.41 7.45 1.17
CA PRO A 41 3.54 7.23 0.28
C PRO A 41 4.86 7.70 0.86
N MET A 42 5.94 7.00 0.51
CA MET A 42 7.29 7.51 0.72
C MET A 42 7.62 8.56 -0.35
N GLY A 43 8.29 9.65 0.02
CA GLY A 43 8.66 10.71 -0.93
C GLY A 43 9.61 10.26 -2.05
N CYS A 44 10.38 9.18 -1.85
CA CYS A 44 11.21 8.56 -2.88
C CYS A 44 10.41 7.73 -3.91
N ARG A 45 9.11 7.51 -3.66
CA ARG A 45 8.16 6.79 -4.54
C ARG A 45 8.54 5.33 -4.82
N THR A 46 9.18 4.67 -3.85
CA THR A 46 9.50 3.23 -3.93
C THR A 46 8.60 2.35 -3.07
N GLY A 47 7.78 2.94 -2.19
CA GLY A 47 6.90 2.23 -1.27
C GLY A 47 6.05 3.17 -0.40
N PHE A 48 5.52 2.61 0.68
CA PHE A 48 4.61 3.27 1.62
C PHE A 48 5.08 3.07 3.05
N TYR A 49 4.78 4.05 3.91
CA TYR A 49 4.83 3.86 5.35
C TYR A 49 3.47 3.39 5.86
N VAL A 50 3.50 2.43 6.78
CA VAL A 50 2.35 2.06 7.62
C VAL A 50 2.76 2.24 9.08
N ILE A 51 1.92 2.93 9.85
CA ILE A 51 2.12 3.15 11.29
C ILE A 51 0.96 2.50 12.02
N LEU A 52 1.28 1.62 12.96
CA LEU A 52 0.33 0.84 13.75
C LEU A 52 0.59 1.05 15.24
N LYS A 53 -0.46 1.04 16.04
CA LYS A 53 -0.37 1.06 17.50
C LYS A 53 0.07 -0.30 18.01
N GLY A 54 1.04 -0.31 18.92
CA GLY A 54 1.47 -1.52 19.65
C GLY A 54 2.95 -1.82 19.47
N LYS A 55 3.37 -2.98 20.00
CA LYS A 55 4.72 -3.52 19.81
C LYS A 55 4.62 -4.68 18.81
N LEU A 56 4.61 -4.34 17.53
CA LEU A 56 4.51 -5.30 16.43
C LEU A 56 5.88 -5.49 15.79
N GLU A 57 6.16 -6.71 15.36
CA GLU A 57 7.27 -7.06 14.49
C GLU A 57 6.79 -7.16 13.04
N SER A 58 7.72 -7.12 12.07
CA SER A 58 7.40 -7.21 10.64
C SER A 58 6.52 -8.42 10.29
N LYS A 59 6.70 -9.55 10.99
CA LYS A 59 5.93 -10.78 10.78
C LYS A 59 4.44 -10.65 11.14
N ASP A 60 4.11 -9.80 12.11
CA ASP A 60 2.75 -9.68 12.65
C ASP A 60 1.79 -8.94 11.71
N ILE A 61 2.34 -8.35 10.64
CA ILE A 61 1.60 -7.53 9.68
C ILE A 61 1.63 -8.10 8.25
N ILE A 62 2.32 -9.22 8.01
CA ILE A 62 2.46 -9.81 6.67
C ILE A 62 1.09 -10.10 6.05
N GLU A 63 0.22 -10.79 6.80
CA GLU A 63 -1.11 -11.15 6.29
C GLU A 63 -1.97 -9.91 6.05
N LEU A 64 -1.92 -8.91 6.94
CA LEU A 64 -2.61 -7.63 6.74
C LEU A 64 -2.14 -6.92 5.45
N MET A 65 -0.84 -6.95 5.17
CA MET A 65 -0.29 -6.39 3.93
C MET A 65 -0.72 -7.20 2.71
N LYS A 66 -0.70 -8.53 2.77
CA LYS A 66 -1.19 -9.39 1.68
C LYS A 66 -2.65 -9.10 1.36
N GLU A 67 -3.51 -9.06 2.37
CA GLU A 67 -4.94 -8.78 2.18
C GLU A 67 -5.16 -7.38 1.57
N MET A 68 -4.43 -6.36 2.06
CA MET A 68 -4.52 -5.01 1.51
C MET A 68 -4.11 -4.97 0.04
N PHE A 69 -2.96 -5.55 -0.32
CA PHE A 69 -2.49 -5.52 -1.70
C PHE A 69 -3.32 -6.42 -2.63
N ASP A 70 -3.89 -7.52 -2.11
CA ASP A 70 -4.87 -8.33 -2.83
C ASP A 70 -6.14 -7.53 -3.13
N PHE A 71 -6.69 -6.84 -2.14
CA PHE A 71 -7.81 -5.92 -2.29
C PHE A 71 -7.54 -4.87 -3.37
N ILE A 72 -6.39 -4.18 -3.30
CA ILE A 72 -6.02 -3.15 -4.29
C ILE A 72 -5.89 -3.76 -5.69
N SER A 73 -5.25 -4.93 -5.83
CA SER A 73 -5.05 -5.58 -7.13
C SER A 73 -6.36 -5.95 -7.85
N LYS A 74 -7.40 -6.25 -7.08
CA LYS A 74 -8.72 -6.66 -7.54
C LYS A 74 -9.76 -5.54 -7.52
N PHE A 75 -9.39 -4.34 -7.06
CA PHE A 75 -10.33 -3.25 -6.90
C PHE A 75 -10.92 -2.80 -8.23
N GLU A 76 -12.23 -2.60 -8.26
CA GLU A 76 -12.98 -2.10 -9.39
C GLU A 76 -14.01 -1.09 -8.90
N GLY A 77 -14.36 -0.15 -9.77
CA GLY A 77 -15.26 0.96 -9.45
C GLY A 77 -14.52 2.24 -9.07
N ASP A 78 -15.25 3.13 -8.40
CA ASP A 78 -14.78 4.47 -8.08
C ASP A 78 -13.81 4.47 -6.90
N ILE A 79 -12.72 5.22 -7.03
CA ILE A 79 -11.69 5.33 -5.98
C ILE A 79 -12.28 6.16 -4.81
N PRO A 80 -12.40 5.59 -3.60
CA PRO A 80 -12.99 6.30 -2.45
C PRO A 80 -12.20 7.56 -2.12
N GLY A 81 -12.90 8.68 -1.92
CA GLY A 81 -12.28 9.97 -1.62
C GLY A 81 -11.61 10.66 -2.81
N ALA A 82 -11.64 10.09 -4.02
CA ALA A 82 -11.09 10.72 -5.23
C ALA A 82 -12.08 11.72 -5.85
N SER A 83 -12.55 12.69 -5.06
CA SER A 83 -13.45 13.76 -5.50
C SER A 83 -12.85 15.13 -5.20
N ALA A 84 -13.38 16.18 -5.86
CA ALA A 84 -12.92 17.56 -5.69
C ALA A 84 -13.07 18.10 -4.25
N ILE A 85 -13.95 17.51 -3.44
CA ILE A 85 -14.19 17.93 -2.05
C ILE A 85 -13.26 17.18 -1.09
N GLU A 86 -12.88 15.94 -1.44
CA GLU A 86 -12.21 15.00 -0.53
C GLU A 86 -10.72 14.86 -0.79
N CYS A 87 -10.25 15.17 -2.00
CA CYS A 87 -8.85 15.01 -2.41
C CYS A 87 -8.27 16.29 -2.99
N GLY A 88 -7.10 16.67 -2.47
CA GLY A 88 -6.36 17.86 -2.91
C GLY A 88 -5.83 17.79 -4.35
N ASN A 89 -5.81 16.60 -4.97
CA ASN A 89 -5.41 16.41 -6.37
C ASN A 89 -6.18 15.26 -7.04
N TYR A 90 -7.52 15.31 -6.98
CA TYR A 90 -8.39 14.20 -7.41
C TYR A 90 -8.26 13.80 -8.89
N LEU A 91 -7.67 14.65 -9.75
CA LEU A 91 -7.43 14.36 -11.16
C LEU A 91 -6.19 13.47 -11.40
N ASP A 92 -5.33 13.31 -10.39
CA ASP A 92 -4.08 12.55 -10.47
C ASP A 92 -4.25 11.14 -9.90
N GLN A 93 -5.05 10.32 -10.59
CA GLN A 93 -5.40 8.96 -10.20
C GLN A 93 -5.17 8.00 -11.37
N ASN A 94 -4.68 6.79 -11.08
CA ASN A 94 -4.47 5.76 -12.09
C ASN A 94 -4.74 4.36 -11.50
N LEU A 95 -6.01 3.97 -11.49
CA LEU A 95 -6.45 2.66 -10.98
C LEU A 95 -5.81 1.48 -11.71
N PRO A 96 -5.74 1.43 -13.06
CA PRO A 96 -5.10 0.31 -13.75
C PRO A 96 -3.64 0.09 -13.32
N MET A 97 -2.85 1.16 -13.20
CA MET A 97 -1.46 1.04 -12.76
C MET A 97 -1.34 0.76 -11.27
N ALA A 98 -2.25 1.27 -10.43
CA ALA A 98 -2.31 0.91 -9.02
C ALA A 98 -2.56 -0.59 -8.81
N ARG A 99 -3.50 -1.16 -9.57
CA ARG A 99 -3.77 -2.61 -9.58
C ARG A 99 -2.55 -3.40 -10.04
N TYR A 100 -1.87 -2.94 -11.09
CA TYR A 100 -0.65 -3.57 -11.60
C TYR A 100 0.48 -3.59 -10.56
N GLU A 101 0.81 -2.44 -9.96
CA GLU A 101 1.88 -2.33 -8.96
C GLU A 101 1.57 -3.12 -7.68
N ALA A 102 0.30 -3.12 -7.26
CA ALA A 102 -0.17 -3.93 -6.13
C ALA A 102 -0.04 -5.43 -6.41
N LYS A 103 -0.52 -5.88 -7.57
CA LYS A 103 -0.43 -7.28 -7.99
C LYS A 103 1.03 -7.74 -8.08
N LYS A 104 1.90 -6.95 -8.72
CA LYS A 104 3.33 -7.24 -8.82
C LYS A 104 3.95 -7.43 -7.44
N TYR A 105 3.68 -6.51 -6.51
CA TYR A 105 4.23 -6.62 -5.15
C TYR A 105 3.73 -7.84 -4.38
N LEU A 106 2.43 -8.12 -4.50
CA LEU A 106 1.80 -9.28 -3.87
C LEU A 106 2.43 -10.59 -4.37
N GLU A 107 2.49 -10.76 -5.69
CA GLU A 107 2.93 -12.00 -6.34
C GLU A 107 4.45 -12.21 -6.25
N GLU A 108 5.25 -11.16 -6.46
CA GLU A 108 6.71 -11.30 -6.52
C GLU A 108 7.35 -11.20 -5.14
N THR A 109 6.77 -10.46 -4.19
CA THR A 109 7.37 -10.22 -2.87
C THR A 109 6.57 -10.81 -1.72
N LEU A 110 5.33 -10.37 -1.49
CA LEU A 110 4.60 -10.74 -0.25
C LEU A 110 4.29 -12.24 -0.17
N ASN A 111 3.95 -12.87 -1.29
CA ASN A 111 3.69 -14.30 -1.36
C ASN A 111 4.96 -15.16 -1.26
N ASN A 112 6.14 -14.56 -1.50
CA ASN A 112 7.44 -15.25 -1.46
C ASN A 112 8.33 -14.71 -0.33
N ILE A 113 7.75 -14.06 0.68
CA ILE A 113 8.51 -13.37 1.72
C ILE A 113 9.31 -14.38 2.54
N LYS A 114 10.59 -14.06 2.76
CA LYS A 114 11.53 -14.85 3.56
C LYS A 114 11.86 -14.13 4.85
N GLU A 115 12.37 -14.88 5.83
CA GLU A 115 12.78 -14.33 7.13
C GLU A 115 13.80 -13.19 6.98
N GLU A 116 14.75 -13.31 6.04
CA GLU A 116 15.72 -12.27 5.72
C GLU A 116 15.09 -10.94 5.25
N ASN A 117 13.88 -10.97 4.68
CA ASN A 117 13.16 -9.76 4.27
C ASN A 117 12.50 -9.03 5.45
N LEU A 118 12.30 -9.73 6.57
CA LEU A 118 11.65 -9.19 7.77
C LEU A 118 12.63 -8.46 8.68
N ILE A 119 13.92 -8.64 8.42
CA ILE A 119 15.03 -8.08 9.21
C ILE A 119 15.56 -6.86 8.45
N TYR A 120 15.52 -5.70 9.11
CA TYR A 120 16.10 -4.50 8.55
C TYR A 120 17.64 -4.65 8.47
N PRO A 121 18.28 -4.39 7.32
CA PRO A 121 19.72 -4.50 7.20
C PRO A 121 20.44 -3.56 8.17
N LYS A 122 21.51 -4.06 8.79
CA LYS A 122 22.40 -3.28 9.66
C LYS A 122 23.52 -2.62 8.88
#